data_AF-A0A914EM69-F1
#
_entry.id   AF-A0A914EM69-F1
#
_cell.length_a   1.000
_cell.length_b   1.000
_cell.length_c   1.000
_cell.angle_alpha   90.00
_cell.angle_beta   90.00
_cell.angle_gamma   90.00
#
_symmetry.space_group_name_H-M   'P 1'
#
loop_
_entity.id
_entity.type
_entity.pdbx_description
1 polymer ?
#
loop_
_entity_poly.entity_id
_entity_poly.type
_entity_poly.pdbx_seq_one_letter_code
_entity_poly.pdbx_strand_id
1 'polypeptide(L)'
;MNFDPWYGEKNLEGNPEYHDAQLLHINSFFTVPILAGCYAILCIVTTVNAFIFKHSIMTNLQRVMLYQSMCICVEIFITATVYVGNATGILAIPEMLAPVEHATWILVHADTPIVYLIFNRSLRKAAFEWTNNHLLKRNRNRIHNFITTHMM
;
A
#
# COMPACT_ATOMS: atom_id res chain seq x y z
N MET A 1 -21.54 17.01 19.22
CA MET A 1 -20.80 15.75 19.05
C MET A 1 -19.34 16.13 18.85
N ASN A 2 -18.49 15.83 19.82
CA ASN A 2 -17.04 16.00 19.66
C ASN A 2 -16.52 14.69 19.08
N PHE A 3 -16.43 14.66 17.75
CA PHE A 3 -15.73 13.61 17.02
C PHE A 3 -14.24 13.79 17.28
N ASP A 4 -13.62 12.82 17.94
CA ASP A 4 -12.18 12.74 18.10
C ASP A 4 -11.61 12.06 16.86
N PRO A 5 -10.78 12.72 16.05
CA PRO A 5 -10.23 12.12 14.83
C PRO A 5 -9.34 10.90 15.11
N TRP A 6 -8.89 10.71 16.35
CA TRP A 6 -8.06 9.57 16.77
C TRP A 6 -8.88 8.43 17.38
N TYR A 7 -10.07 8.72 17.90
CA TYR A 7 -10.81 7.80 18.77
C TYR A 7 -12.32 7.68 18.46
N GLY A 8 -12.85 8.43 17.48
CA GLY A 8 -14.28 8.48 17.20
C GLY A 8 -15.06 9.28 18.25
N GLU A 9 -16.32 8.95 18.50
CA GLU A 9 -17.11 9.64 19.54
C GLU A 9 -16.59 9.31 20.95
N LYS A 10 -16.24 10.34 21.74
CA LYS A 10 -15.67 10.22 23.10
C LYS A 10 -16.53 9.51 24.17
N ASN A 11 -17.71 9.01 23.84
CA ASN A 11 -18.64 8.38 24.80
C ASN A 11 -18.62 6.85 24.76
N LEU A 12 -17.53 6.24 24.28
CA LEU A 12 -17.42 4.80 24.00
C LEU A 12 -16.49 4.05 24.97
N GLU A 13 -16.26 4.58 26.19
CA GLU A 13 -15.61 3.84 27.28
C GLU A 13 -16.48 2.62 27.67
N GLY A 14 -16.33 1.52 26.94
CA GLY A 14 -17.17 0.32 27.03
C GLY A 14 -17.56 -0.30 25.67
N ASN A 15 -17.25 0.36 24.54
CA ASN A 15 -17.53 -0.14 23.20
C ASN A 15 -16.27 -0.78 22.57
N PRO A 16 -16.33 -2.01 22.02
CA PRO A 16 -15.19 -2.70 21.42
C PRO A 16 -14.37 -1.89 20.40
N GLU A 17 -14.98 -0.95 19.68
CA GLU A 17 -14.29 -0.09 18.70
C GLU A 17 -13.12 0.70 19.30
N TYR A 18 -13.17 1.05 20.59
CA TYR A 18 -12.10 1.79 21.26
C TYR A 18 -10.88 0.91 21.58
N HIS A 19 -11.10 -0.38 21.82
CA HIS A 19 -10.04 -1.36 22.05
C HIS A 19 -9.27 -1.69 20.76
N ASP A 20 -9.97 -1.70 19.63
CA ASP A 20 -9.39 -1.98 18.31
C ASP A 20 -8.43 -0.88 17.84
N ALA A 21 -8.67 0.39 18.22
CA ALA A 21 -7.79 1.51 17.88
C ALA A 21 -6.40 1.39 18.52
N GLN A 22 -6.32 0.98 19.80
CA GLN A 22 -5.03 0.75 20.46
C GLN A 22 -4.25 -0.41 19.83
N LEU A 23 -4.95 -1.49 19.44
CA LEU A 23 -4.35 -2.61 18.72
C LEU A 23 -3.83 -2.18 17.34
N LEU A 24 -4.53 -1.27 16.65
CA LEU A 24 -4.09 -0.71 15.37
C LEU A 24 -2.78 0.07 15.49
N HIS A 25 -2.64 0.91 16.52
CA HIS A 25 -1.40 1.67 16.76
C HIS A 25 -0.23 0.75 17.14
N ILE A 26 -0.47 -0.26 17.98
CA ILE A 26 0.55 -1.26 18.36
C ILE A 26 0.98 -2.07 17.13
N ASN A 27 0.02 -2.54 16.33
CA ASN A 27 0.32 -3.27 15.10
C ASN A 27 1.15 -2.43 14.14
N SER A 28 0.80 -1.15 13.97
CA SER A 28 1.52 -0.22 13.09
C SER A 28 2.94 0.07 13.61
N PHE A 29 3.13 0.15 14.93
CA PHE A 29 4.43 0.38 15.56
C PHE A 29 5.42 -0.78 15.31
N PHE A 30 4.96 -2.03 15.31
CA PHE A 30 5.82 -3.18 15.03
C PHE A 30 5.93 -3.51 13.54
N THR A 31 4.84 -3.38 12.79
CA THR A 31 4.80 -3.75 11.37
C THR A 31 5.74 -2.89 10.54
N VAL A 32 5.81 -1.60 10.82
CA VAL A 32 6.63 -0.65 10.05
C VAL A 32 8.13 -0.95 10.15
N PRO A 33 8.75 -1.03 11.35
CA PRO A 33 10.18 -1.34 11.46
C PRO A 33 10.52 -2.70 10.87
N ILE A 34 9.64 -3.69 11.03
CA ILE A 34 9.83 -5.03 10.46
C ILE A 34 9.82 -4.96 8.93
N LEU A 35 8.82 -4.32 8.32
CA LEU A 35 8.76 -4.19 6.86
C LEU A 35 9.94 -3.38 6.30
N ALA A 36 10.25 -2.25 6.92
CA ALA A 36 11.39 -1.42 6.54
C ALA A 36 12.70 -2.22 6.64
N GLY A 37 12.88 -3.01 7.70
CA GLY A 37 14.00 -3.93 7.87
C GLY A 37 14.07 -4.98 6.77
N CYS A 38 12.96 -5.63 6.43
CA CYS A 38 12.90 -6.62 5.36
C CYS A 38 13.28 -6.01 4.00
N TYR A 39 12.74 -4.84 3.65
CA TYR A 39 13.08 -4.17 2.40
C TYR A 39 14.53 -3.66 2.37
N ALA A 40 15.05 -3.17 3.49
CA ALA A 40 16.46 -2.78 3.61
C ALA A 40 17.38 -3.99 3.41
N ILE A 41 17.08 -5.13 4.03
CA ILE A 41 17.80 -6.40 3.82
C ILE A 41 17.77 -6.80 2.35
N LEU A 42 16.59 -6.75 1.70
CA LEU A 42 16.45 -7.08 0.29
C LEU A 42 17.30 -6.15 -0.60
N CYS A 43 17.33 -4.85 -0.31
CA CYS A 43 18.17 -3.89 -1.02
C CYS A 43 19.66 -4.21 -0.85
N ILE A 44 20.09 -4.51 0.38
CA ILE A 44 21.48 -4.87 0.70
C ILE A 44 21.87 -6.16 -0.04
N VAL A 45 21.08 -7.23 0.09
CA VAL A 45 21.37 -8.53 -0.54
C VAL A 45 21.44 -8.40 -2.06
N THR A 46 20.52 -7.66 -2.68
CA THR A 46 20.51 -7.46 -4.14
C THR A 46 21.75 -6.69 -4.59
N THR A 47 22.12 -5.64 -3.84
CA THR A 47 23.30 -4.81 -4.11
C THR A 47 24.59 -5.62 -3.95
N VAL A 48 24.75 -6.31 -2.82
CA VAL A 48 25.91 -7.16 -2.53
C VAL A 48 26.06 -8.26 -3.59
N ASN A 49 24.96 -8.94 -3.97
CA ASN A 49 25.00 -9.94 -5.02
C ASN A 49 25.43 -9.37 -6.38
N ALA A 50 25.02 -8.14 -6.72
CA ALA A 50 25.47 -7.49 -7.95
C ALA A 50 26.99 -7.22 -7.94
N PHE A 51 27.55 -6.82 -6.79
CA PHE A 51 28.98 -6.52 -6.65
C PHE A 51 29.87 -7.77 -6.52
N ILE A 52 29.46 -8.79 -5.75
CA ILE A 52 30.29 -9.97 -5.45
C ILE A 52 30.37 -10.94 -6.62
N PHE A 53 29.28 -11.18 -7.35
CA PHE A 53 29.26 -12.21 -8.40
C PHE A 53 29.89 -11.74 -9.74
N LYS A 54 30.72 -10.69 -9.72
CA LYS A 54 31.45 -10.15 -10.89
C LYS A 54 30.59 -9.81 -12.12
N HIS A 55 29.28 -9.74 -11.96
CA HIS A 55 28.44 -9.06 -12.95
C HIS A 55 28.71 -7.57 -12.81
N SER A 56 29.67 -7.06 -13.59
CA SER A 56 29.98 -5.62 -13.71
C SER A 56 28.73 -4.76 -13.94
N ILE A 57 27.64 -5.37 -14.39
CA ILE A 57 26.36 -4.73 -14.68
C ILE A 57 25.25 -5.58 -14.06
N MET A 58 24.50 -4.98 -13.14
CA MET A 58 23.30 -5.57 -12.54
C MET A 58 22.28 -5.90 -13.64
N THR A 59 21.69 -7.10 -13.59
CA THR A 59 20.68 -7.52 -14.58
C THR A 59 19.46 -6.61 -14.54
N ASN A 60 18.72 -6.52 -15.65
CA ASN A 60 17.48 -5.73 -15.69
C ASN A 60 16.48 -6.16 -14.62
N LEU A 61 16.39 -7.46 -14.33
CA LEU A 61 15.50 -7.98 -13.28
C LEU A 61 15.93 -7.51 -11.88
N GLN A 62 17.22 -7.66 -11.55
CA GLN A 62 17.77 -7.19 -10.27
C GLN A 62 17.59 -5.68 -10.10
N ARG A 63 17.80 -4.91 -11.18
CA ARG A 63 17.60 -3.46 -11.18
C ARG A 63 16.15 -3.07 -10.91
N VAL A 64 15.21 -3.74 -11.58
CA VAL A 64 13.78 -3.53 -11.35
C VAL A 64 13.40 -3.88 -9.92
N MET A 65 13.84 -5.03 -9.40
CA MET A 65 13.56 -5.45 -8.02
C MET A 65 14.14 -4.48 -7.00
N LEU A 66 15.35 -3.98 -7.23
CA LEU A 66 15.99 -3.00 -6.35
C LEU A 66 15.19 -1.69 -6.33
N TYR A 67 14.82 -1.15 -7.49
CA TYR A 67 14.03 0.08 -7.55
C TYR A 67 12.65 -0.08 -6.92
N GLN A 68 11.96 -1.20 -7.16
CA GLN A 68 10.67 -1.50 -6.51
C GLN A 68 10.83 -1.52 -4.98
N SER A 69 11.84 -2.25 -4.49
CA SER A 69 12.09 -2.38 -3.05
C SER A 69 12.44 -1.05 -2.41
N MET A 70 13.25 -0.23 -3.08
CA MET A 70 13.59 1.12 -2.61
C MET A 70 12.36 2.03 -2.57
N CYS A 71 11.54 2.06 -3.62
CA CYS A 71 10.33 2.88 -3.65
C CYS A 71 9.39 2.52 -2.51
N ILE A 72 9.08 1.23 -2.35
CA ILE A 72 8.20 0.76 -1.27
C ILE A 72 8.80 1.06 0.10
N CYS A 73 10.11 0.83 0.29
CA CYS A 73 10.77 1.09 1.55
C CYS A 73 10.71 2.57 1.95
N VAL A 74 10.97 3.48 1.01
CA VAL A 74 10.95 4.93 1.24
C VAL A 74 9.53 5.40 1.54
N GLU A 75 8.55 4.93 0.77
CA GLU A 75 7.14 5.31 0.93
C GLU A 75 6.58 4.86 2.29
N ILE A 76 6.83 3.60 2.67
CA ILE A 76 6.46 3.06 3.98
C ILE A 76 7.17 3.80 5.11
N PHE A 77 8.46 4.08 4.97
CA PHE A 77 9.23 4.75 6.01
C PHE A 77 8.74 6.18 6.27
N ILE A 78 8.52 6.96 5.21
CA ILE A 78 8.00 8.33 5.32
C ILE A 78 6.63 8.32 5.97
N THR A 79 5.71 7.52 5.41
CA THR A 79 4.30 7.49 5.85
C THR A 79 4.18 7.03 7.30
N ALA A 80 4.98 6.04 7.70
CA ALA A 80 4.98 5.57 9.06
C ALA A 80 5.66 6.51 10.05
N THR A 81 6.72 7.20 9.64
CA THR A 81 7.37 8.20 10.49
C THR A 81 6.41 9.36 10.78
N VAL A 82 5.65 9.80 9.78
CA VAL A 82 4.59 10.81 9.95
C VAL A 82 3.51 10.27 10.89
N TYR A 83 2.99 9.07 10.63
CA TYR A 83 1.89 8.47 11.40
C TYR A 83 2.24 8.21 12.86
N VAL A 84 3.34 7.48 13.10
CA VAL A 84 3.81 7.17 14.46
C VAL A 84 4.32 8.44 15.15
N GLY A 85 5.00 9.31 14.42
CA GLY A 85 5.50 10.58 14.97
C GLY A 85 4.37 11.50 15.43
N ASN A 86 3.22 11.49 14.76
CA ASN A 86 2.06 12.22 15.24
C ASN A 86 1.36 11.51 16.41
N ALA A 87 1.11 10.20 16.29
CA ALA A 87 0.47 9.40 17.35
C ALA A 87 1.24 9.40 18.69
N THR A 88 2.57 9.52 18.64
CA THR A 88 3.43 9.62 19.82
C THR A 88 3.64 11.05 20.32
N GLY A 89 3.08 12.05 19.63
CA GLY A 89 3.21 13.47 19.98
C GLY A 89 4.55 14.11 19.63
N ILE A 90 5.42 13.42 18.88
CA ILE A 90 6.75 13.91 18.47
C ILE A 90 6.64 15.02 17.42
N LEU A 91 5.75 14.85 16.43
CA LEU A 91 5.61 15.78 15.29
C LEU A 91 4.56 16.87 15.51
N ALA A 92 3.69 16.72 16.52
CA ALA A 92 2.64 17.68 16.88
C ALA A 92 1.88 18.26 15.67
N ILE A 93 1.40 17.40 14.78
CA ILE A 93 0.71 17.83 13.56
C ILE A 93 -0.66 18.39 13.95
N PRO A 94 -1.07 19.57 13.43
CA PRO A 94 -2.38 20.15 13.73
C PRO A 94 -3.53 19.18 13.42
N GLU A 95 -4.54 19.13 14.30
CA GLU A 95 -5.69 18.22 14.14
C GLU A 95 -6.43 18.39 12.80
N MET A 96 -6.41 19.59 12.20
CA MET A 96 -7.00 19.83 10.87
C MET A 96 -6.34 19.01 9.75
N LEU A 97 -5.12 18.49 9.97
CA LEU A 97 -4.40 17.65 9.00
C LEU A 97 -4.50 16.15 9.30
N ALA A 98 -5.12 15.75 10.41
CA ALA A 98 -5.30 14.33 10.76
C ALA A 98 -6.02 13.51 9.65
N PRO A 99 -7.04 14.04 8.93
CA PRO A 99 -7.64 13.29 7.81
C PRO A 99 -6.67 13.04 6.66
N VAL A 100 -5.76 13.98 6.39
CA VAL A 100 -4.76 13.87 5.31
C VAL A 100 -3.72 12.81 5.68
N GLU A 101 -3.29 12.81 6.93
CA GLU A 101 -2.39 11.79 7.48
C GLU A 101 -3.00 10.39 7.37
N HIS A 102 -4.23 10.18 7.84
CA HIS A 102 -4.92 8.90 7.73
C HIS A 102 -5.13 8.47 6.28
N ALA A 103 -5.49 9.41 5.39
CA ALA A 103 -5.61 9.12 3.97
C ALA A 103 -4.26 8.67 3.38
N THR A 104 -3.16 9.33 3.75
CA THR A 104 -1.81 8.96 3.31
C THR A 104 -1.42 7.57 3.84
N TRP A 105 -1.75 7.27 5.10
CA TRP A 105 -1.54 5.95 5.70
C TRP A 105 -2.33 4.84 5.01
N ILE A 106 -3.57 5.11 4.59
CA ILE A 106 -4.35 4.13 3.82
C ILE A 106 -3.77 3.96 2.41
N LEU A 107 -3.37 5.07 1.77
CA LEU A 107 -2.83 5.05 0.42
C LEU A 107 -1.51 4.28 0.32
N VAL A 108 -0.65 4.33 1.34
CA VAL A 108 0.59 3.54 1.36
C VAL A 108 0.32 2.04 1.31
N HIS A 109 -0.81 1.55 1.87
CA HIS A 109 -1.17 0.14 1.72
C HIS A 109 -1.65 -0.22 0.30
N ALA A 110 -2.12 0.76 -0.47
CA ALA A 110 -2.50 0.61 -1.87
C ALA A 110 -1.35 0.85 -2.85
N ASP A 111 -0.21 1.39 -2.39
CA ASP A 111 0.94 1.75 -3.23
C ASP A 111 1.60 0.54 -3.89
N THR A 112 1.64 -0.58 -3.18
CA THR A 112 2.56 -1.66 -3.47
C THR A 112 2.14 -2.39 -4.75
N PRO A 113 0.84 -2.69 -4.95
CA PRO A 113 0.33 -3.13 -6.26
C PRO A 113 0.62 -2.14 -7.40
N ILE A 114 0.55 -0.83 -7.16
CA ILE A 114 0.80 0.20 -8.18
C ILE A 114 2.28 0.19 -8.58
N VAL A 115 3.19 0.16 -7.60
CA VAL A 115 4.64 0.03 -7.83
C VAL A 115 4.91 -1.25 -8.63
N TYR A 116 4.31 -2.38 -8.27
CA TYR A 116 4.47 -3.61 -9.04
C TYR A 116 3.97 -3.47 -10.49
N LEU A 117 2.81 -2.85 -10.73
CA LEU A 117 2.28 -2.63 -12.08
C LEU A 117 3.15 -1.69 -12.93
N ILE A 118 3.76 -0.67 -12.33
CA ILE A 118 4.63 0.27 -13.05
C ILE A 118 5.91 -0.43 -13.51
N PHE A 119 6.55 -1.16 -12.60
CA PHE A 119 7.90 -1.69 -12.79
C PHE A 119 7.93 -3.12 -13.35
N ASN A 120 6.86 -3.91 -13.21
CA ASN A 120 6.79 -5.28 -13.74
C ASN A 120 5.92 -5.36 -14.99
N ARG A 121 6.59 -5.39 -16.17
CA ARG A 121 5.93 -5.45 -17.48
C ARG A 121 5.04 -6.68 -17.65
N SER A 122 5.42 -7.83 -17.09
CA SER A 122 4.66 -9.08 -17.21
C SER A 122 3.36 -8.99 -16.42
N LEU A 123 3.43 -8.52 -15.17
CA LEU A 123 2.25 -8.26 -14.33
C LEU A 123 1.33 -7.22 -14.98
N ARG A 124 1.89 -6.13 -15.51
CA ARG A 124 1.12 -5.11 -16.23
C ARG A 124 0.37 -5.68 -17.41
N LYS A 125 1.04 -6.49 -18.25
CA LYS A 125 0.42 -7.13 -19.40
C LYS A 125 -0.71 -8.07 -18.98
N ALA A 126 -0.47 -8.92 -17.97
CA ALA A 126 -1.48 -9.82 -17.44
C ALA A 126 -2.69 -9.08 -16.87
N ALA A 127 -2.47 -7.99 -16.14
CA ALA A 127 -3.53 -7.14 -15.60
C ALA A 127 -4.39 -6.53 -16.72
N PHE A 128 -3.77 -5.94 -17.75
CA PHE A 128 -4.50 -5.40 -18.89
C PHE A 128 -5.28 -6.46 -19.67
N GLU A 129 -4.68 -7.63 -19.92
CA GLU A 129 -5.37 -8.73 -20.60
C GLU A 129 -6.57 -9.23 -19.79
N TRP A 130 -6.41 -9.39 -18.48
CA TRP A 130 -7.50 -9.79 -17.58
C TRP A 130 -8.64 -8.77 -17.60
N THR A 131 -8.33 -7.48 -17.43
CA THR A 131 -9.32 -6.39 -17.45
C THR A 131 -10.04 -6.34 -18.79
N ASN A 132 -9.32 -6.42 -19.91
CA ASN A 132 -9.91 -6.35 -21.23
C ASN A 132 -10.84 -7.55 -21.49
N ASN A 133 -10.41 -8.77 -21.14
CA ASN A 133 -11.24 -9.97 -21.26
C ASN A 133 -12.50 -9.88 -20.38
N HIS A 134 -12.38 -9.36 -19.17
CA HIS A 134 -13.52 -9.24 -18.27
C HIS A 134 -14.53 -8.18 -18.72
N LEU A 135 -14.06 -7.04 -19.24
CA LEU A 135 -14.90 -5.99 -19.81
C LEU A 135 -15.61 -6.45 -21.09
N LEU A 136 -14.88 -7.13 -21.98
CA LEU A 136 -15.45 -7.72 -23.20
C LEU A 136 -16.52 -8.77 -22.87
N LYS A 137 -16.26 -9.65 -21.90
CA LYS A 137 -17.24 -10.64 -21.43
C LYS A 137 -18.48 -9.98 -20.81
N ARG A 138 -18.30 -8.93 -20.02
CA ARG A 138 -19.39 -8.16 -19.41
C ARG A 138 -20.26 -7.46 -20.46
N ASN A 139 -19.64 -6.88 -21.49
CA ASN A 139 -20.36 -6.25 -22.60
C ASN A 139 -21.11 -7.29 -23.46
N ARG A 140 -20.50 -8.44 -23.75
CA ARG A 140 -21.18 -9.53 -24.47
C ARG A 140 -22.42 -10.03 -23.71
N ASN A 141 -22.31 -10.21 -22.40
CA ASN A 141 -23.44 -10.64 -21.56
C ASN A 141 -24.55 -9.58 -21.50
N ARG A 142 -24.21 -8.28 -21.46
CA ARG A 142 -25.21 -7.19 -21.54
C ARG A 142 -25.96 -7.19 -22.87
N ILE A 143 -25.24 -7.33 -23.99
CA ILE A 143 -25.85 -7.37 -25.33
C ILE A 143 -26.75 -8.59 -25.46
N HIS A 144 -26.28 -9.77 -25.01
CA HIS A 144 -27.10 -10.97 -25.03
C HIS A 144 -28.38 -10.78 -24.21
N ASN A 145 -28.29 -10.31 -22.97
CA ASN A 145 -29.47 -10.10 -22.12
C ASN A 145 -30.45 -9.10 -22.71
N PHE A 146 -29.95 -8.02 -23.35
CA PHE A 146 -30.80 -7.04 -24.03
C PHE A 146 -31.58 -7.67 -25.19
N ILE A 147 -30.91 -8.46 -26.04
CA ILE A 147 -31.56 -9.20 -27.13
C ILE A 147 -32.62 -10.15 -26.58
N THR A 148 -32.31 -10.94 -25.55
CA THR A 148 -33.25 -11.93 -25.00
C THR A 148 -34.47 -11.30 -24.33
N THR A 149 -34.35 -10.10 -23.76
CA THR A 149 -35.48 -9.43 -23.07
C THR A 149 -36.34 -8.55 -23.98
N HIS A 150 -35.83 -8.09 -25.13
CA HIS A 150 -36.54 -7.16 -26.01
C HIS A 150 -36.92 -7.76 -27.37
N MET A 151 -36.43 -8.95 -27.70
CA MET A 151 -36.77 -9.67 -28.93
C MET A 151 -37.56 -10.98 -28.68
N MET A 152 -38.00 -11.21 -27.43
CA MET A 152 -39.04 -12.18 -27.05
C MET A 152 -40.31 -11.42 -26.70
#